data_AF-A0A7W4D3L0-F1
#
_entry.id   AF-A0A7W4D3L0-F1
#
_cell.length_a   1.000
_cell.length_b   1.000
_cell.length_c   1.000
_cell.angle_alpha   90.00
_cell.angle_beta   90.00
_cell.angle_gamma   90.00
#
_symmetry.space_group_name_H-M   'P 1'
#
loop_
_entity.id
_entity.type
_entity.pdbx_description
1 polymer ?
#
loop_
_entity_poly.entity_id
_entity_poly.type
_entity_poly.pdbx_seq_one_letter_code
_entity_poly.pdbx_strand_id
1 'polypeptide(L)'
;MTLLTAFDADVLIYAAADGHPLGVPVASLFAVEGEGPVGIGSVLLLPEVLTNPLREAPDSAEVKALAGLLGRLELRPVDEATARLAVALAVTYRLRAADAVHLATAVASGADRFLTNNRRDFATTIDEIDVVYPEDLANAQP
;
A
#
# COMPACT_ATOMS: atom_id res chain seq x y z
N MET A 1 -4.45 16.38 13.13
CA MET A 1 -4.02 16.11 11.74
C MET A 1 -4.58 14.76 11.36
N THR A 2 -5.08 14.60 10.14
CA THR A 2 -5.58 13.31 9.66
C THR A 2 -4.37 12.41 9.39
N LEU A 3 -4.40 11.17 9.87
CA LEU A 3 -3.32 10.20 9.69
C LEU A 3 -3.13 9.84 8.20
N LEU A 4 -1.94 10.06 7.66
CA LEU A 4 -1.56 9.74 6.29
C LEU A 4 -1.05 8.30 6.19
N THR A 5 -1.80 7.44 5.48
CA THR A 5 -1.43 6.04 5.25
C THR A 5 -0.85 5.86 3.86
N ALA A 6 0.30 5.18 3.77
CA ALA A 6 0.84 4.65 2.53
C ALA A 6 0.52 3.16 2.40
N PHE A 7 0.18 2.70 1.19
CA PHE A 7 -0.27 1.33 0.93
C PHE A 7 0.72 0.55 0.06
N ASP A 8 0.94 -0.71 0.44
CA ASP A 8 1.60 -1.73 -0.36
C ASP A 8 0.60 -2.45 -1.29
N ALA A 9 1.08 -3.24 -2.26
CA ALA A 9 0.23 -3.92 -3.23
C ALA A 9 -0.61 -5.04 -2.60
N ASP A 10 -0.04 -5.81 -1.68
CA ASP A 10 -0.66 -6.99 -1.11
C ASP A 10 -1.95 -6.66 -0.32
N VAL A 11 -1.94 -5.56 0.44
CA VAL A 11 -3.10 -5.10 1.20
C VAL A 11 -4.23 -4.60 0.31
N LEU A 12 -3.91 -4.01 -0.86
CA LEU A 12 -4.92 -3.62 -1.85
C LEU A 12 -5.55 -4.85 -2.53
N ILE A 13 -4.74 -5.86 -2.81
CA ILE A 13 -5.22 -7.15 -3.34
C ILE A 13 -6.18 -7.80 -2.34
N TYR A 14 -5.84 -7.84 -1.06
CA TYR A 14 -6.76 -8.34 -0.04
C TYR A 14 -8.03 -7.49 0.09
N ALA A 15 -7.92 -6.17 0.04
CA ALA A 15 -9.06 -5.27 0.16
C ALA A 15 -10.08 -5.43 -0.98
N ALA A 16 -9.65 -5.80 -2.19
CA ALA A 16 -10.54 -6.08 -3.31
C ALA A 16 -11.14 -7.49 -3.29
N ALA A 17 -10.55 -8.43 -2.54
CA ALA A 17 -11.06 -9.77 -2.40
C ALA A 17 -12.26 -9.80 -1.43
N ASP A 18 -13.44 -10.14 -1.94
CA ASP A 18 -14.69 -10.11 -1.18
C ASP A 18 -14.61 -10.97 0.10
N GLY A 19 -14.93 -10.35 1.24
CA GLY A 19 -14.91 -10.99 2.55
C GLY A 19 -13.54 -11.47 3.05
N HIS A 20 -12.42 -11.08 2.41
CA HIS A 20 -11.10 -11.53 2.85
C HIS A 20 -10.79 -11.03 4.28
N PRO A 21 -10.40 -11.89 5.24
CA PRO A 21 -10.23 -11.47 6.64
C PRO A 21 -9.22 -10.35 6.85
N LEU A 22 -8.13 -10.34 6.08
CA LEU A 22 -7.13 -9.25 6.08
C LEU A 22 -7.55 -8.07 5.18
N GLY A 23 -8.52 -8.27 4.30
CA GLY A 23 -9.00 -7.25 3.37
C GLY A 23 -10.03 -6.33 4.00
N VAL A 24 -10.93 -6.86 4.83
CA VAL A 24 -12.02 -6.11 5.47
C VAL A 24 -11.53 -4.87 6.24
N PRO A 25 -10.51 -4.96 7.11
CA PRO A 25 -9.99 -3.78 7.80
C PRO A 25 -9.42 -2.73 6.83
N VAL A 26 -8.73 -3.18 5.78
CA VAL A 26 -8.12 -2.29 4.78
C VAL A 26 -9.20 -1.60 3.95
N ALA A 27 -10.19 -2.35 3.43
CA ALA A 27 -11.32 -1.84 2.67
C ALA A 27 -12.13 -0.79 3.45
N SER A 28 -12.22 -0.93 4.78
CA SER A 28 -12.91 0.05 5.65
C SER A 28 -12.28 1.45 5.59
N LEU A 29 -10.96 1.55 5.37
CA LEU A 29 -10.25 2.83 5.21
C LEU A 29 -10.69 3.56 3.93
N PHE A 30 -11.10 2.82 2.89
CA PHE A 30 -11.53 3.38 1.61
C PHE A 30 -13.01 3.78 1.60
N ALA A 31 -13.80 3.22 2.51
CA ALA A 31 -15.24 3.48 2.65
C ALA A 31 -15.57 4.86 3.27
N VAL A 32 -14.57 5.59 3.77
CA VAL A 32 -14.76 6.92 4.36
C VAL A 32 -15.27 7.91 3.30
N GLU A 33 -16.43 8.50 3.55
CA GLU A 33 -17.00 9.54 2.69
C GLU A 33 -16.16 10.83 2.75
N GLY A 34 -15.83 11.40 1.59
CA GLY A 34 -15.06 12.63 1.50
C GLY A 34 -14.43 12.87 0.14
N GLU A 35 -14.19 14.14 -0.16
CA GLU A 35 -13.45 14.58 -1.34
C GLU A 35 -11.94 14.42 -1.09
N GLY A 36 -11.24 13.77 -2.01
CA GLY A 36 -9.78 13.59 -1.96
C GLY A 36 -9.32 12.16 -1.72
N PRO A 37 -7.99 11.94 -1.79
CA PRO A 37 -7.40 10.63 -1.61
C PRO A 37 -7.48 10.17 -0.14
N VAL A 38 -7.67 8.86 0.08
CA VAL A 38 -7.68 8.25 1.43
C VAL A 38 -6.27 7.92 1.93
N GLY A 39 -5.28 8.08 1.07
CA GLY A 39 -3.87 7.87 1.36
C GLY A 39 -3.03 7.93 0.09
N ILE A 40 -1.82 7.42 0.17
CA ILE A 40 -0.83 7.50 -0.92
C ILE A 40 -0.31 6.12 -1.30
N GLY A 41 0.32 6.03 -2.45
CA GLY A 41 1.04 4.83 -2.88
C GLY A 41 2.01 5.12 -4.01
N SER A 42 2.88 4.17 -4.34
CA SER A 42 3.74 4.28 -5.53
C SER A 42 2.93 4.04 -6.80
N VAL A 43 3.32 4.68 -7.90
CA VAL A 43 2.85 4.28 -9.25
C VAL A 43 3.16 2.80 -9.57
N LEU A 44 4.11 2.15 -8.87
CA LEU A 44 4.37 0.71 -9.01
C LEU A 44 3.21 -0.18 -8.55
N LEU A 45 2.26 0.34 -7.77
CA LEU A 45 1.04 -0.38 -7.44
C LEU A 45 0.24 -0.75 -8.70
N LEU A 46 0.27 0.09 -9.75
CA LEU A 46 -0.47 -0.17 -10.99
C LEU A 46 -0.10 -1.51 -11.63
N PRO A 47 1.18 -1.77 -12.00
CA PRO A 47 1.54 -3.05 -12.58
C PRO A 47 1.46 -4.21 -11.59
N GLU A 48 1.75 -4.02 -10.31
CA GLU A 48 1.73 -5.11 -9.33
C GLU A 48 0.31 -5.62 -9.06
N VAL A 49 -0.65 -4.71 -8.99
CA VAL A 49 -2.02 -5.01 -8.65
C VAL A 49 -2.83 -5.41 -9.89
N LEU A 50 -2.65 -4.74 -11.04
CA LEU A 50 -3.55 -4.91 -12.18
C LEU A 50 -3.07 -5.90 -13.25
N THR A 51 -1.76 -6.19 -13.35
CA THR A 51 -1.22 -6.97 -14.50
C THR A 51 -1.83 -8.37 -14.61
N ASN A 52 -1.89 -9.11 -13.50
CA ASN A 52 -2.41 -10.49 -13.52
C ASN A 52 -3.93 -10.51 -13.70
N PRO A 53 -4.74 -9.76 -12.91
CA PRO A 53 -6.19 -9.75 -13.08
C PRO A 53 -6.64 -9.29 -14.49
N LEU A 54 -5.98 -8.29 -15.07
CA LEU A 54 -6.28 -7.84 -16.43
C LEU A 54 -5.92 -8.88 -17.50
N ARG A 55 -4.92 -9.72 -17.26
CA ARG A 55 -4.57 -10.81 -18.20
C ARG A 55 -5.58 -11.93 -18.16
N GLU A 56 -6.13 -12.24 -16.99
CA GLU A 56 -7.01 -13.38 -16.77
C GLU A 56 -8.48 -13.05 -17.08
N ALA A 57 -8.98 -11.92 -16.58
CA ALA A 57 -10.37 -11.50 -16.73
C ALA A 57 -10.53 -9.97 -16.67
N PRO A 58 -10.30 -9.26 -17.80
CA PRO A 58 -10.30 -7.79 -17.86
C PRO A 58 -11.59 -7.13 -17.34
N ASP A 59 -12.75 -7.75 -17.55
CA ASP A 59 -14.06 -7.18 -17.18
C ASP A 59 -14.57 -7.64 -15.80
N SER A 60 -13.73 -8.36 -15.05
CA SER A 60 -14.09 -8.94 -13.75
C SER A 60 -14.43 -7.88 -12.70
N ALA A 61 -15.18 -8.30 -11.69
CA ALA A 61 -15.46 -7.46 -10.53
C ALA A 61 -14.19 -7.13 -9.75
N GLU A 62 -13.21 -8.04 -9.72
CA GLU A 62 -11.91 -7.83 -9.08
C GLU A 62 -11.14 -6.67 -9.71
N VAL A 63 -11.00 -6.65 -11.05
CA VAL A 63 -10.33 -5.54 -11.75
C VAL A 63 -11.00 -4.20 -11.44
N LYS A 64 -12.35 -4.16 -11.41
CA LYS A 64 -13.11 -2.95 -11.08
C LYS A 64 -12.88 -2.51 -9.64
N ALA A 65 -12.83 -3.46 -8.70
CA ALA A 65 -12.55 -3.18 -7.29
C ALA A 65 -11.13 -2.62 -7.11
N LEU A 66 -10.11 -3.29 -7.67
CA LEU A 66 -8.72 -2.84 -7.61
C LEU A 66 -8.51 -1.46 -8.23
N ALA A 67 -9.10 -1.21 -9.42
CA ALA A 67 -9.07 0.10 -10.06
C ALA A 67 -9.76 1.18 -9.20
N GLY A 68 -10.88 0.83 -8.55
CA GLY A 68 -11.58 1.71 -7.62
C GLY A 68 -10.74 2.08 -6.39
N LEU A 69 -10.04 1.11 -5.80
CA LEU A 69 -9.11 1.35 -4.69
C LEU A 69 -7.94 2.25 -5.11
N LEU A 70 -7.29 1.94 -6.23
CA LEU A 70 -6.18 2.74 -6.77
C LEU A 70 -6.62 4.18 -7.09
N GLY A 71 -7.83 4.37 -7.61
CA GLY A 71 -8.40 5.70 -7.89
C GLY A 71 -8.68 6.55 -6.65
N ARG A 72 -8.67 5.94 -5.46
CA ARG A 72 -8.81 6.63 -4.15
C ARG A 72 -7.46 6.93 -3.51
N LEU A 73 -6.34 6.56 -4.13
CA LEU A 73 -5.00 6.90 -3.66
C LEU A 73 -4.42 8.04 -4.48
N GLU A 74 -3.62 8.87 -3.82
CA GLU A 74 -2.68 9.74 -4.54
C GLU A 74 -1.43 8.92 -4.89
N LEU A 75 -1.30 8.55 -6.17
CA LEU A 75 -0.16 7.80 -6.66
C LEU A 75 1.03 8.73 -6.93
N ARG A 76 2.15 8.45 -6.27
CA ARG A 76 3.38 9.23 -6.34
C ARG A 76 4.34 8.63 -7.37
N PRO A 77 4.94 9.44 -8.27
CA PRO A 77 5.91 8.95 -9.23
C PRO A 77 7.20 8.51 -8.53
N VAL A 78 7.92 7.56 -9.14
CA VAL A 78 9.25 7.15 -8.67
C VAL A 78 10.29 7.93 -9.46
N ASP A 79 10.80 9.00 -8.86
CA ASP A 79 11.91 9.77 -9.42
C ASP A 79 13.27 9.25 -8.94
N GLU A 80 14.36 9.89 -9.38
CA GLU A 80 15.71 9.49 -8.99
C GLU A 80 15.95 9.62 -7.48
N ALA A 81 15.35 10.61 -6.81
CA ALA A 81 15.51 10.81 -5.38
C ALA A 81 14.82 9.67 -4.60
N THR A 82 13.59 9.31 -4.98
CA THR A 82 12.88 8.14 -4.43
C THR A 82 13.66 6.85 -4.70
N ALA A 83 14.21 6.67 -5.90
CA ALA A 83 14.99 5.49 -6.23
C ALA A 83 16.28 5.37 -5.39
N ARG A 84 16.97 6.48 -5.14
CA ARG A 84 18.16 6.51 -4.25
C ARG A 84 17.81 6.19 -2.81
N LEU A 85 16.68 6.72 -2.31
CA LEU A 85 16.16 6.37 -0.99
C LEU A 85 15.82 4.87 -0.92
N ALA A 86 15.17 4.33 -1.95
CA ALA A 86 14.86 2.90 -2.04
C ALA A 86 16.12 2.04 -1.97
N VAL A 87 17.21 2.44 -2.62
CA VAL A 87 18.50 1.72 -2.51
C VAL A 87 19.02 1.72 -1.07
N ALA A 88 18.98 2.88 -0.39
CA ALA A 88 19.43 2.97 1.00
C ALA A 88 18.61 2.05 1.92
N LEU A 89 17.28 2.11 1.82
CA LEU A 89 16.37 1.27 2.60
C LEU A 89 16.51 -0.22 2.27
N ALA A 90 16.69 -0.57 0.98
CA ALA A 90 16.92 -1.95 0.55
C ALA A 90 18.21 -2.52 1.14
N VAL A 91 19.29 -1.74 1.25
CA VAL A 91 20.54 -2.20 1.85
C VAL A 91 20.38 -2.39 3.36
N THR A 92 19.76 -1.42 4.04
CA THR A 92 19.57 -1.45 5.50
C THR A 92 18.65 -2.61 5.93
N TYR A 93 17.51 -2.74 5.28
CA TYR A 93 16.44 -3.67 5.67
C TYR A 93 16.39 -4.93 4.82
N ARG A 94 17.29 -5.09 3.84
CA ARG A 94 17.39 -6.24 2.93
C ARG A 94 16.12 -6.48 2.10
N LEU A 95 15.42 -5.40 1.77
CA LEU A 95 14.19 -5.43 0.98
C LEU A 95 14.47 -5.70 -0.51
N ARG A 96 13.49 -6.28 -1.19
CA ARG A 96 13.52 -6.36 -2.67
C ARG A 96 13.26 -4.98 -3.25
N ALA A 97 13.63 -4.80 -4.51
CA ALA A 97 13.55 -3.50 -5.18
C ALA A 97 12.13 -2.89 -5.13
N ALA A 98 11.09 -3.68 -5.39
CA ALA A 98 9.70 -3.21 -5.34
C ALA A 98 9.28 -2.79 -3.92
N ASP A 99 9.46 -3.66 -2.93
CA ASP A 99 9.14 -3.38 -1.51
C ASP A 99 9.88 -2.13 -1.02
N ALA A 100 11.15 -1.98 -1.40
CA ALA A 100 11.96 -0.81 -1.05
C ALA A 100 11.45 0.49 -1.71
N VAL A 101 10.91 0.41 -2.93
CA VAL A 101 10.32 1.58 -3.61
C VAL A 101 9.00 1.98 -2.96
N HIS A 102 8.15 1.03 -2.57
CA HIS A 102 6.93 1.35 -1.83
C HIS A 102 7.25 2.01 -0.49
N LEU A 103 8.20 1.45 0.26
CA LEU A 103 8.66 2.05 1.52
C LEU A 103 9.28 3.44 1.31
N ALA A 104 10.17 3.59 0.33
CA ALA A 104 10.76 4.89 0.01
C ALA A 104 9.71 5.92 -0.39
N THR A 105 8.68 5.51 -1.12
CA THR A 105 7.57 6.39 -1.50
C THR A 105 6.80 6.87 -0.27
N ALA A 106 6.54 5.97 0.69
CA ALA A 106 5.89 6.30 1.96
C ALA A 106 6.71 7.31 2.77
N VAL A 107 8.00 7.01 2.97
CA VAL A 107 8.92 7.86 3.74
C VAL A 107 9.10 9.23 3.08
N ALA A 108 9.37 9.28 1.77
CA ALA A 108 9.58 10.54 1.04
C ALA A 108 8.33 11.43 1.00
N SER A 109 7.15 10.84 1.12
CA SER A 109 5.88 11.57 1.15
C SER A 109 5.45 11.98 2.57
N GLY A 110 6.24 11.61 3.60
CA GLY A 110 5.94 11.93 4.99
C GLY A 110 4.68 11.21 5.51
N ALA A 111 4.42 9.98 5.05
CA ALA A 111 3.34 9.18 5.60
C ALA A 111 3.60 8.87 7.08
N ASP A 112 2.52 8.84 7.86
CA ASP A 112 2.58 8.48 9.28
C ASP A 112 2.77 6.97 9.46
N ARG A 113 2.21 6.18 8.54
CA ARG A 113 2.34 4.72 8.54
C ARG A 113 2.41 4.11 7.14
N PHE A 114 3.06 2.95 7.05
CA PHE A 114 3.10 2.10 5.87
C PHE A 114 2.33 0.80 6.15
N LEU A 115 1.28 0.54 5.37
CA LEU A 115 0.39 -0.60 5.52
C LEU A 115 0.76 -1.70 4.52
N THR A 116 1.21 -2.84 5.03
CA THR A 116 1.62 -4.02 4.25
C THR A 116 1.22 -5.30 5.01
N ASN A 117 1.08 -6.43 4.33
CA ASN A 117 1.02 -7.74 4.97
C ASN A 117 2.31 -8.57 4.75
N ASN A 118 3.34 -7.99 4.12
CA ASN A 118 4.63 -8.64 3.88
C ASN A 118 5.49 -8.71 5.16
N ARG A 119 4.98 -9.44 6.17
CA ARG A 119 5.66 -9.69 7.45
C ARG A 119 7.04 -10.30 7.30
N ARG A 120 7.30 -10.98 6.19
CA ARG A 120 8.58 -11.63 5.95
C ARG A 120 9.68 -10.60 5.74
N ASP A 121 9.43 -9.63 4.86
CA ASP A 121 10.43 -8.65 4.49
C ASP A 121 10.38 -7.42 5.41
N PHE A 122 9.25 -7.17 6.09
CA PHE A 122 9.07 -6.11 7.08
C PHE A 122 9.04 -6.62 8.54
N ALA A 123 9.64 -7.78 8.82
CA ALA A 123 9.70 -8.35 10.17
C ALA A 123 10.51 -7.51 11.18
N THR A 124 11.45 -6.71 10.68
CA THR A 124 12.31 -5.83 11.47
C THR A 124 11.66 -4.48 11.67
N THR A 125 11.96 -3.83 12.79
CA THR A 125 11.61 -2.41 12.99
C THR A 125 12.22 -1.56 11.87
N ILE A 126 11.38 -0.76 11.22
CA ILE A 126 11.78 0.28 10.28
C ILE A 126 11.80 1.59 11.07
N ASP A 127 12.93 2.29 11.05
CA ASP A 127 13.12 3.45 11.92
C ASP A 127 12.44 4.72 11.35
N GLU A 128 12.25 4.76 10.03
CA GLU A 128 11.74 5.93 9.33
C GLU A 128 10.21 6.08 9.38
N ILE A 129 9.46 4.98 9.57
CA ILE A 129 7.99 4.99 9.50
C ILE A 129 7.38 3.83 10.27
N ASP A 130 6.19 4.05 10.84
CA ASP A 130 5.42 2.99 11.49
C ASP A 130 4.90 1.98 10.46
N VAL A 131 5.28 0.71 10.61
CA VAL A 131 4.78 -0.37 9.75
C VAL A 131 3.61 -1.03 10.46
N VAL A 132 2.44 -0.98 9.82
CA VAL A 132 1.18 -1.49 10.36
C VAL A 132 0.72 -2.66 9.51
N TYR A 133 0.20 -3.71 10.15
CA TYR A 133 -0.39 -4.86 9.48
C TYR A 133 -1.93 -4.76 9.48
N PRO A 134 -2.64 -5.40 8.52
CA PRO A 134 -4.10 -5.33 8.47
C PRO A 134 -4.82 -5.74 9.76
N GLU A 135 -4.28 -6.71 10.50
CA GLU A 135 -4.85 -7.17 11.78
C GLU A 135 -4.74 -6.12 12.90
N ASP A 136 -3.74 -5.24 12.83
CA ASP A 136 -3.53 -4.18 13.82
C ASP A 136 -4.55 -3.04 13.63
N LEU A 137 -5.11 -2.90 12.42
CA LEU A 137 -6.17 -1.94 12.13
C LEU A 137 -7.48 -2.29 12.85
N ALA A 138 -7.79 -3.59 12.95
CA ALA A 138 -9.02 -4.07 13.60
C ALA A 138 -9.00 -3.85 15.12
N ASN A 139 -7.81 -3.78 15.72
CA ASN A 139 -7.62 -3.55 17.15
C ASN A 139 -7.54 -2.06 17.53
N ALA A 140 -7.62 -1.16 16.55
CA ALA A 140 -7.48 0.28 16.74
C ALA A 140 -8.81 1.06 16.85
N GLN A 141 -9.95 0.36 16.93
CA GLN A 141 -11.22 1.01 17.31
C GLN A 141 -11.30 1.16 18.83
N PRO A 142 -11.67 2.35 19.35
CA PRO A 142 -11.98 2.53 20.77
C PRO A 142 -13.20 1.71 21.20
#